data_AF-A0A942WM37-F1
#
_entry.id   AF-A0A942WM37-F1
#
_cell.length_a   1.000
_cell.length_b   1.000
_cell.length_c   1.000
_cell.angle_alpha   90.00
_cell.angle_beta   90.00
_cell.angle_gamma   90.00
#
_symmetry.space_group_name_H-M   'P 1'
#
loop_
_entity.id
_entity.type
_entity.pdbx_description
1 polymer ?
#
loop_
_entity_poly.entity_id
_entity_poly.type
_entity_poly.pdbx_seq_one_letter_code
_entity_poly.pdbx_strand_id
1 'polypeptide(L)'
;MKKRFILCRTVLVVCAAALLITFGGVNSYAAEKTKTQTAKVTVTATPTPKPKKGFIKEKGGYRYYVKNKPLKNAWKRINSRYYWFKGNGYAAQSGTFKIKNTYYVFDEKARRLAPKKSSVQKVKNNRYFVTSKGTPVSVGWHEYNGKMYYVYRDGKCAANRTVGGIRCTKDGYASNMDQVKCKLAAKKFIAQHTTANMTKEQKLRACFNYIVGYNRFVGNMSPTKEEFQTTTWVYKYGLQMFRNGLTGNCYGISSSFAAVAKELGYQPYVITIPEGHGFVMIDGRYYDNMYGGLFNAVTRPAYYVLQKIKF
;
A
#
# COMPACT_ATOMS: atom_id res chain seq x y z
N MET A 1 15.78 -37.40 -18.93
CA MET A 1 16.85 -36.38 -18.89
C MET A 1 16.96 -35.69 -20.25
N LYS A 2 17.23 -34.38 -20.32
CA LYS A 2 17.88 -33.65 -21.44
C LYS A 2 17.93 -32.14 -21.09
N LYS A 3 19.08 -31.64 -20.64
CA LYS A 3 19.30 -30.19 -20.40
C LYS A 3 19.61 -29.51 -21.73
N ARG A 4 18.98 -28.36 -22.02
CA ARG A 4 19.44 -27.43 -23.07
C ARG A 4 20.11 -26.24 -22.39
N PHE A 5 21.39 -26.02 -22.70
CA PHE A 5 22.09 -24.79 -22.34
C PHE A 5 21.64 -23.64 -23.25
N ILE A 6 21.58 -22.42 -22.71
CA ILE A 6 21.49 -21.18 -23.47
C ILE A 6 22.81 -20.44 -23.25
N LEU A 7 23.55 -20.20 -24.33
CA LEU A 7 24.88 -19.60 -24.27
C LEU A 7 24.78 -18.08 -24.17
N CYS A 8 25.55 -17.48 -23.26
CA CYS A 8 25.65 -16.03 -23.15
C CYS A 8 26.49 -15.47 -24.31
N ARG A 9 25.97 -14.46 -25.03
CA ARG A 9 26.75 -13.72 -26.05
C ARG A 9 27.29 -12.42 -25.46
N THR A 10 28.57 -12.43 -25.11
CA THR A 10 29.35 -11.22 -24.85
C THR A 10 29.77 -10.60 -26.19
N VAL A 11 29.64 -9.27 -26.33
CA VAL A 11 30.11 -8.53 -27.50
C VAL A 11 31.37 -7.77 -27.10
N LEU A 12 32.44 -7.91 -27.89
CA LEU A 12 33.75 -7.33 -27.63
C LEU A 12 34.08 -6.37 -28.78
N VAL A 13 34.29 -5.10 -28.47
CA VAL A 13 34.61 -4.05 -29.46
C VAL A 13 36.12 -3.82 -29.46
N VAL A 14 36.74 -3.91 -30.63
CA VAL A 14 38.17 -3.66 -30.83
C VAL A 14 38.35 -2.28 -31.46
N CYS A 15 39.18 -1.44 -30.85
CA CYS A 15 39.61 -0.18 -31.43
C CYS A 15 40.94 -0.39 -32.16
N ALA A 16 41.00 -0.04 -33.44
CA ALA A 16 42.24 0.00 -34.19
C ALA A 16 42.95 1.37 -34.01
N ALA A 17 44.27 1.35 -33.88
CA ALA A 17 45.12 2.54 -33.91
C ALA A 17 46.07 2.43 -35.11
N ALA A 18 46.27 3.54 -35.83
CA ALA A 18 47.19 3.63 -36.95
C ALA A 18 48.37 4.54 -36.60
N LEU A 19 49.57 4.13 -37.02
CA LEU A 19 50.85 4.78 -36.76
C LEU A 19 51.53 5.05 -38.11
N LEU A 20 52.04 6.25 -38.35
CA LEU A 20 52.74 6.63 -39.60
C LEU A 20 53.99 7.48 -39.30
N ILE A 21 55.11 7.13 -39.94
CA ILE A 21 56.50 7.61 -39.77
C ILE A 21 57.23 7.34 -41.12
N THR A 22 58.13 8.15 -41.68
CA THR A 22 58.62 9.51 -41.37
C THR A 22 58.14 10.48 -42.48
N PHE A 23 58.74 11.60 -42.95
CA PHE A 23 59.99 12.40 -42.79
C PHE A 23 59.59 13.91 -42.74
N GLY A 24 60.44 14.93 -42.54
CA GLY A 24 61.90 15.05 -42.50
C GLY A 24 62.39 16.05 -43.57
N GLY A 25 62.84 17.24 -43.15
CA GLY A 25 63.30 18.30 -44.04
C GLY A 25 63.92 19.48 -43.26
N VAL A 26 64.94 20.12 -43.82
CA VAL A 26 65.75 21.17 -43.16
C VAL A 26 65.87 22.43 -44.01
N ASN A 27 65.69 23.60 -43.37
CA ASN A 27 66.32 24.89 -43.67
C ASN A 27 65.94 25.85 -42.53
N SER A 28 66.87 26.42 -41.77
CA SER A 28 67.81 27.52 -42.11
C SER A 28 67.24 28.88 -41.66
N TYR A 29 68.04 29.65 -40.91
CA TYR A 29 67.58 30.81 -40.14
C TYR A 29 67.43 32.09 -40.96
N ALA A 30 66.41 32.88 -40.61
CA ALA A 30 66.40 34.34 -40.73
C ALA A 30 65.97 34.93 -39.38
N ALA A 31 66.50 36.09 -39.00
CA ALA A 31 66.26 36.70 -37.69
C ALA A 31 65.36 37.94 -37.80
N GLU A 32 64.32 38.02 -36.97
CA GLU A 32 63.47 39.21 -36.83
C GLU A 32 63.42 39.67 -35.36
N LYS A 33 63.32 40.99 -35.14
CA LYS A 33 63.56 41.61 -33.83
C LYS A 33 62.28 41.98 -33.08
N THR A 34 62.37 41.91 -31.75
CA THR A 34 61.60 42.72 -30.76
C THR A 34 60.08 42.50 -30.65
N LYS A 35 59.64 42.01 -29.48
CA LYS A 35 59.15 42.87 -28.38
C LYS A 35 58.88 42.08 -27.09
N THR A 36 59.50 42.49 -25.99
CA THR A 36 59.20 41.96 -24.66
C THR A 36 57.86 42.49 -24.17
N GLN A 37 56.82 41.63 -24.09
CA GLN A 37 55.60 41.95 -23.37
C GLN A 37 55.63 41.32 -21.97
N THR A 38 55.80 42.14 -20.94
CA THR A 38 55.58 41.73 -19.55
C THR A 38 54.10 41.49 -19.31
N ALA A 39 53.68 40.22 -19.32
CA ALA A 39 52.31 39.84 -19.04
C ALA A 39 51.93 40.21 -17.60
N LYS A 40 50.92 41.09 -17.43
CA LYS A 40 50.34 41.35 -16.11
C LYS A 40 49.60 40.10 -15.62
N VAL A 41 50.11 39.46 -14.58
CA VAL A 41 49.43 38.37 -13.88
C VAL A 41 48.26 38.96 -13.09
N THR A 42 47.09 39.03 -13.72
CA THR A 42 45.84 39.42 -13.06
C THR A 42 45.39 38.32 -12.11
N VAL A 43 45.87 38.38 -10.86
CA VAL A 43 45.47 37.46 -9.79
C VAL A 43 43.98 37.63 -9.52
N THR A 44 43.17 36.74 -10.09
CA THR A 44 41.73 36.73 -9.89
C THR A 44 41.43 36.27 -8.46
N ALA A 45 41.11 37.20 -7.57
CA ALA A 45 40.85 36.90 -6.17
C ALA A 45 39.73 35.86 -6.05
N THR A 46 40.04 34.71 -5.43
CA THR A 46 39.04 33.66 -5.18
C THR A 46 37.98 34.21 -4.23
N PRO A 47 36.69 34.28 -4.60
CA PRO A 47 35.69 34.98 -3.81
C PRO A 47 35.47 34.28 -2.47
N THR A 48 35.84 34.96 -1.38
CA THR A 48 35.76 34.44 -0.01
C THR A 48 34.34 33.93 0.28
N PRO A 49 34.14 32.65 0.65
CA PRO A 49 32.81 32.05 0.67
C PRO A 49 31.89 32.71 1.71
N LYS A 50 30.90 33.47 1.22
CA LYS A 50 29.96 34.26 2.04
C LYS A 50 29.37 33.40 3.17
N PRO A 51 29.44 33.84 4.45
CA PRO A 51 29.12 33.00 5.60
C PRO A 51 27.67 32.50 5.56
N LYS A 52 27.49 31.19 5.70
CA LYS A 52 26.19 30.51 5.68
C LYS A 52 25.54 30.55 7.07
N LYS A 53 24.36 31.17 7.15
CA LYS A 53 23.53 31.27 8.36
C LYS A 53 22.06 31.07 7.96
N GLY A 54 21.28 30.41 8.82
CA GLY A 54 19.83 30.24 8.61
C GLY A 54 19.47 29.12 7.63
N PHE A 55 18.24 29.16 7.11
CA PHE A 55 17.66 28.12 6.26
C PHE A 55 17.97 28.36 4.79
N ILE A 56 18.66 27.43 4.14
CA ILE A 56 19.18 27.58 2.77
C ILE A 56 18.74 26.37 1.93
N LYS A 57 18.26 26.63 0.71
CA LYS A 57 18.01 25.60 -0.31
C LYS A 57 19.28 25.42 -1.16
N GLU A 58 19.80 24.20 -1.22
CA GLU A 58 20.94 23.81 -2.06
C GLU A 58 20.50 22.75 -3.08
N LYS A 59 21.38 22.36 -4.02
CA LYS A 59 21.10 21.32 -5.05
C LYS A 59 20.64 19.98 -4.44
N GLY A 60 21.12 19.62 -3.25
CA GLY A 60 20.70 18.42 -2.50
C GLY A 60 19.42 18.56 -1.67
N GLY A 61 18.76 19.72 -1.68
CA GLY A 61 17.63 20.05 -0.80
C GLY A 61 17.99 21.06 0.28
N TYR A 62 17.19 21.11 1.34
CA TYR A 62 17.28 22.16 2.36
C TYR A 62 18.30 21.85 3.47
N ARG A 63 19.03 22.87 3.93
CA ARG A 63 19.91 22.85 5.12
C ARG A 63 19.58 24.00 6.07
N TYR A 64 20.03 23.89 7.32
CA TYR A 64 20.02 25.01 8.27
C TYR A 64 21.43 25.19 8.84
N TYR A 65 22.02 26.38 8.73
CA TYR A 65 23.39 26.66 9.15
C TYR A 65 23.46 27.55 10.40
N VAL A 66 24.35 27.20 11.33
CA VAL A 66 24.66 27.96 12.56
C VAL A 66 26.19 28.11 12.63
N LYS A 67 26.69 29.35 12.66
CA LYS A 67 28.13 29.67 12.62
C LYS A 67 28.86 28.86 11.52
N ASN A 68 28.39 28.95 10.27
CA ASN A 68 28.85 28.18 9.10
C ASN A 68 28.72 26.64 9.16
N LYS A 69 28.41 26.03 10.31
CA LYS A 69 28.24 24.58 10.46
C LYS A 69 26.77 24.17 10.19
N PRO A 70 26.50 23.11 9.38
CA PRO A 70 25.15 22.65 9.15
C PRO A 70 24.59 21.90 10.38
N LEU A 71 23.35 22.20 10.73
CA LEU A 71 22.59 21.50 11.77
C LEU A 71 22.36 20.03 11.36
N LYS A 72 22.62 19.09 12.28
CA LYS A 72 22.54 17.64 12.07
C LYS A 72 21.75 16.98 13.20
N ASN A 73 21.06 15.88 12.88
CA ASN A 73 20.30 15.05 13.81
C ASN A 73 19.38 15.82 14.78
N ALA A 74 18.73 16.87 14.29
CA ALA A 74 17.98 17.81 15.13
C ALA A 74 16.72 18.35 14.44
N TRP A 75 15.71 18.67 15.27
CA TRP A 75 14.53 19.41 14.84
C TRP A 75 14.81 20.93 14.82
N LYS A 76 14.17 21.65 13.90
CA LYS A 76 14.05 23.12 13.95
C LYS A 76 12.61 23.53 13.64
N ARG A 77 12.08 24.49 14.39
CA ARG A 77 10.88 25.24 14.02
C ARG A 77 11.30 26.48 13.24
N ILE A 78 10.74 26.67 12.04
CA ILE A 78 11.01 27.79 11.14
C ILE A 78 9.67 28.22 10.56
N ASN A 79 9.30 29.50 10.71
CA ASN A 79 8.02 30.08 10.26
C ASN A 79 6.80 29.18 10.62
N SER A 80 6.73 28.78 11.89
CA SER A 80 5.71 27.87 12.46
C SER A 80 5.59 26.48 11.80
N ARG A 81 6.57 26.06 11.00
CA ARG A 81 6.69 24.69 10.45
C ARG A 81 7.88 23.96 11.07
N TYR A 82 7.77 22.64 11.18
CA TYR A 82 8.84 21.78 11.72
C TYR A 82 9.63 21.10 10.61
N TYR A 83 10.94 21.06 10.78
CA TYR A 83 11.91 20.45 9.88
C TYR A 83 12.84 19.54 10.70
N TRP A 84 13.19 18.37 10.17
CA TRP A 84 14.20 17.48 10.76
C TRP A 84 15.44 17.46 9.88
N PHE A 85 16.61 17.74 10.43
CA PHE A 85 17.89 17.67 9.73
C PHE A 85 18.58 16.34 10.06
N LYS A 86 18.94 15.60 9.01
CA LYS A 86 19.59 14.28 9.08
C LYS A 86 21.08 14.42 9.41
N GLY A 87 21.78 13.30 9.63
CA GLY A 87 23.23 13.30 9.93
C GLY A 87 24.11 13.93 8.84
N ASN A 88 23.65 13.94 7.58
CA ASN A 88 24.32 14.60 6.46
C ASN A 88 23.99 16.12 6.32
N GLY A 89 23.30 16.70 7.30
CA GLY A 89 22.93 18.12 7.36
C GLY A 89 21.75 18.53 6.47
N TYR A 90 21.27 17.65 5.58
CA TYR A 90 20.08 17.91 4.77
C TYR A 90 18.80 17.57 5.52
N ALA A 91 17.72 18.27 5.19
CA ALA A 91 16.41 18.03 5.76
C ALA A 91 15.78 16.70 5.29
N ALA A 92 14.88 16.15 6.10
CA ALA A 92 13.90 15.14 5.70
C ALA A 92 12.86 15.77 4.76
N GLN A 93 12.59 15.13 3.61
CA GLN A 93 11.71 15.66 2.57
C GLN A 93 11.11 14.53 1.72
N SER A 94 9.94 14.77 1.13
CA SER A 94 9.29 13.89 0.14
C SER A 94 8.92 12.46 0.60
N GLY A 95 8.61 12.25 1.88
CA GLY A 95 8.21 10.94 2.40
C GLY A 95 8.38 10.81 3.92
N THR A 96 8.26 9.58 4.42
CA THR A 96 8.37 9.28 5.85
C THR A 96 9.81 9.02 6.28
N PHE A 97 10.19 9.56 7.45
CA PHE A 97 11.44 9.25 8.15
C PHE A 97 11.13 8.76 9.57
N LYS A 98 11.84 7.72 10.03
CA LYS A 98 11.81 7.30 11.45
C LYS A 98 12.80 8.16 12.23
N ILE A 99 12.35 8.76 13.33
CA ILE A 99 13.12 9.67 14.18
C ILE A 99 12.92 9.20 15.63
N LYS A 100 14.00 8.75 16.28
CA LYS A 100 13.93 7.86 17.45
C LYS A 100 12.99 6.67 17.15
N ASN A 101 11.95 6.43 17.95
CA ASN A 101 10.99 5.35 17.67
C ASN A 101 9.78 5.77 16.80
N THR A 102 9.65 7.05 16.45
CA THR A 102 8.42 7.62 15.85
C THR A 102 8.60 7.93 14.36
N TYR A 103 7.62 7.60 13.53
CA TYR A 103 7.58 7.96 12.11
C TYR A 103 6.95 9.35 11.92
N TYR A 104 7.52 10.15 11.01
CA TYR A 104 7.00 11.46 10.62
C TYR A 104 7.09 11.64 9.10
N VAL A 105 6.05 12.22 8.50
CA VAL A 105 5.96 12.43 7.04
C VAL A 105 6.33 13.87 6.70
N PHE A 106 7.12 14.07 5.65
CA PHE A 106 7.62 15.37 5.19
C PHE A 106 7.28 15.60 3.72
N ASP A 107 6.87 16.83 3.38
CA ASP A 107 6.54 17.23 2.00
C ASP A 107 7.78 17.54 1.14
N GLU A 108 7.56 17.93 -0.12
CA GLU A 108 8.59 18.30 -1.08
C GLU A 108 9.38 19.56 -0.68
N LYS A 109 8.82 20.39 0.21
CA LYS A 109 9.44 21.60 0.78
C LYS A 109 10.08 21.32 2.15
N ALA A 110 10.32 20.05 2.47
CA ALA A 110 10.90 19.53 3.71
C ALA A 110 10.10 19.84 5.00
N ARG A 111 8.83 20.25 4.88
CA ARG A 111 7.97 20.57 6.02
C ARG A 111 7.34 19.28 6.56
N ARG A 112 7.45 19.06 7.86
CA ARG A 112 6.70 17.99 8.55
C ARG A 112 5.21 18.21 8.37
N LEU A 113 4.49 17.23 7.86
CA LEU A 113 3.03 17.25 7.78
C LEU A 113 2.43 17.27 9.19
N ALA A 114 1.39 18.07 9.37
CA ALA A 114 0.58 18.20 10.57
C ALA A 114 -0.74 18.90 10.19
N PRO A 115 -1.70 18.17 9.58
CA PRO A 115 -3.00 18.73 9.17
C PRO A 115 -3.88 19.08 10.39
N LYS A 116 -4.89 19.95 10.24
CA LYS A 116 -5.79 20.31 11.36
C LYS A 116 -6.56 19.10 11.92
N LYS A 117 -6.96 18.17 11.05
CA LYS A 117 -7.58 16.88 11.38
C LYS A 117 -6.85 15.75 10.66
N SER A 118 -6.90 14.53 11.20
CA SER A 118 -6.32 13.34 10.56
C SER A 118 -6.82 13.19 9.12
N SER A 119 -5.91 13.02 8.15
CA SER A 119 -6.27 13.05 6.73
C SER A 119 -5.25 12.36 5.82
N VAL A 120 -5.70 11.95 4.64
CA VAL A 120 -4.83 11.40 3.58
C VAL A 120 -4.19 12.55 2.80
N GLN A 121 -2.86 12.63 2.88
CA GLN A 121 -2.03 13.66 2.28
C GLN A 121 -1.22 13.06 1.10
N LYS A 122 -1.17 13.77 -0.04
CA LYS A 122 -0.34 13.37 -1.19
C LYS A 122 1.07 13.94 -1.04
N VAL A 123 2.09 13.11 -1.25
CA VAL A 123 3.50 13.52 -1.35
C VAL A 123 4.14 12.75 -2.50
N LYS A 124 4.54 13.47 -3.55
CA LYS A 124 4.86 12.95 -4.89
C LYS A 124 3.76 11.99 -5.39
N ASN A 125 4.14 10.78 -5.77
CA ASN A 125 3.22 9.75 -6.29
C ASN A 125 2.63 8.87 -5.17
N ASN A 126 2.93 9.18 -3.89
CA ASN A 126 2.49 8.40 -2.74
C ASN A 126 1.39 9.17 -1.98
N ARG A 127 0.56 8.44 -1.25
CA ARG A 127 -0.38 8.98 -0.26
C ARG A 127 0.02 8.50 1.12
N TYR A 128 -0.19 9.33 2.14
CA TYR A 128 0.10 9.04 3.53
C TYR A 128 -1.07 9.46 4.41
N PHE A 129 -1.52 8.63 5.33
CA PHE A 129 -2.59 8.99 6.27
C PHE A 129 -1.95 9.47 7.59
N VAL A 130 -2.03 10.79 7.83
CA VAL A 130 -1.30 11.48 8.89
C VAL A 130 -2.28 12.08 9.89
N THR A 131 -2.01 11.89 11.18
CA THR A 131 -2.74 12.51 12.30
C THR A 131 -2.47 14.00 12.43
N SER A 132 -3.29 14.74 13.18
CA SER A 132 -3.01 16.15 13.49
C SER A 132 -1.70 16.38 14.26
N LYS A 133 -1.22 15.37 15.02
CA LYS A 133 0.08 15.41 15.70
C LYS A 133 1.27 15.28 14.74
N GLY A 134 1.04 14.94 13.47
CA GLY A 134 2.06 14.82 12.42
C GLY A 134 2.74 13.44 12.32
N THR A 135 2.21 12.44 13.02
CA THR A 135 2.59 11.03 12.91
C THR A 135 1.59 10.27 12.04
N PRO A 136 1.93 9.10 11.49
CA PRO A 136 0.97 8.15 10.95
C PRO A 136 -0.23 7.87 11.86
N VAL A 137 -1.34 7.46 11.26
CA VAL A 137 -2.39 6.69 11.95
C VAL A 137 -1.92 5.25 12.22
N SER A 138 -2.71 4.44 12.93
CA SER A 138 -2.41 3.02 13.18
C SER A 138 -2.36 2.20 11.87
N VAL A 139 -1.64 1.07 11.90
CA VAL A 139 -1.60 0.13 10.77
C VAL A 139 -2.97 -0.51 10.58
N GLY A 140 -3.47 -0.56 9.34
CA GLY A 140 -4.76 -1.19 9.02
C GLY A 140 -5.59 -0.42 8.00
N TRP A 141 -6.86 -0.80 7.89
CA TRP A 141 -7.84 -0.15 7.02
C TRP A 141 -8.50 1.03 7.74
N HIS A 142 -8.51 2.20 7.10
CA HIS A 142 -9.16 3.42 7.60
C HIS A 142 -10.07 4.03 6.54
N GLU A 143 -11.22 4.58 6.95
CA GLU A 143 -12.10 5.33 6.06
C GLU A 143 -11.71 6.81 6.02
N TYR A 144 -11.67 7.40 4.82
CA TYR A 144 -11.48 8.83 4.62
C TYR A 144 -12.20 9.28 3.34
N ASN A 145 -13.11 10.24 3.46
CA ASN A 145 -13.94 10.78 2.38
C ASN A 145 -14.60 9.67 1.52
N GLY A 146 -15.33 8.76 2.18
CA GLY A 146 -16.06 7.66 1.53
C GLY A 146 -15.19 6.59 0.87
N LYS A 147 -13.89 6.52 1.21
CA LYS A 147 -12.92 5.60 0.61
C LYS A 147 -12.07 4.91 1.68
N MET A 148 -11.85 3.61 1.51
CA MET A 148 -11.07 2.78 2.45
C MET A 148 -9.59 2.70 2.01
N TYR A 149 -8.68 3.16 2.85
CA TYR A 149 -7.23 3.13 2.62
C TYR A 149 -6.57 2.13 3.58
N TYR A 150 -5.71 1.24 3.08
CA TYR A 150 -4.82 0.45 3.95
C TYR A 150 -3.53 1.23 4.22
N VAL A 151 -3.18 1.41 5.48
CA VAL A 151 -2.05 2.23 5.94
C VAL A 151 -0.97 1.34 6.57
N TYR A 152 0.27 1.50 6.13
CA TYR A 152 1.47 0.83 6.68
C TYR A 152 2.05 1.58 7.89
N ARG A 153 3.04 0.97 8.57
CA ARG A 153 3.66 1.51 9.82
C ARG A 153 4.36 2.85 9.63
N ASP A 154 4.82 3.14 8.41
CA ASP A 154 5.38 4.43 7.98
C ASP A 154 4.30 5.46 7.59
N GLY A 155 3.02 5.15 7.76
CA GLY A 155 1.87 5.96 7.36
C GLY A 155 1.55 5.94 5.87
N LYS A 156 2.31 5.21 5.04
CA LYS A 156 2.08 5.14 3.60
C LYS A 156 0.80 4.33 3.30
N CYS A 157 -0.05 4.85 2.41
CA CYS A 157 -1.21 4.10 1.91
C CYS A 157 -0.76 3.07 0.86
N ALA A 158 -1.35 1.87 0.90
CA ALA A 158 -1.14 0.86 -0.12
C ALA A 158 -1.76 1.27 -1.46
N ALA A 159 -0.94 1.41 -2.50
CA ALA A 159 -1.36 1.76 -3.85
C ALA A 159 -0.88 0.72 -4.86
N ASN A 160 -1.68 0.53 -5.92
CA ASN A 160 -1.50 -0.41 -7.02
C ASN A 160 -1.08 -1.85 -6.62
N ARG A 161 -1.68 -2.41 -5.56
CA ARG A 161 -1.38 -3.77 -5.09
C ARG A 161 -2.56 -4.40 -4.34
N THR A 162 -2.51 -5.69 -4.09
CA THR A 162 -3.46 -6.38 -3.20
C THR A 162 -2.95 -6.38 -1.75
N VAL A 163 -3.85 -6.25 -0.77
CA VAL A 163 -3.59 -6.36 0.66
C VAL A 163 -4.71 -7.17 1.32
N GLY A 164 -4.39 -8.33 1.91
CA GLY A 164 -5.35 -9.16 2.64
C GLY A 164 -6.56 -9.62 1.81
N GLY A 165 -6.38 -9.83 0.49
CA GLY A 165 -7.43 -10.19 -0.46
C GLY A 165 -8.01 -9.01 -1.26
N ILE A 166 -7.92 -7.78 -0.75
CA ILE A 166 -8.52 -6.59 -1.37
C ILE A 166 -7.52 -5.88 -2.29
N ARG A 167 -7.92 -5.55 -3.52
CA ARG A 167 -7.14 -4.75 -4.47
C ARG A 167 -7.22 -3.26 -4.12
N CYS A 168 -6.07 -2.63 -3.93
CA CYS A 168 -5.94 -1.17 -3.82
C CYS A 168 -5.67 -0.58 -5.21
N THR A 169 -6.38 0.50 -5.54
CA THR A 169 -6.27 1.24 -6.81
C THR A 169 -4.92 1.96 -6.95
N LYS A 170 -4.63 2.54 -8.13
CA LYS A 170 -3.50 3.47 -8.31
C LYS A 170 -3.56 4.65 -7.32
N ASP A 171 -4.77 4.99 -6.87
CA ASP A 171 -5.03 6.12 -5.97
C ASP A 171 -5.09 5.75 -4.47
N GLY A 172 -4.70 4.51 -4.12
CA GLY A 172 -4.38 4.13 -2.75
C GLY A 172 -5.55 3.66 -1.89
N TYR A 173 -6.77 3.68 -2.42
CA TYR A 173 -7.98 3.15 -1.78
C TYR A 173 -8.41 1.81 -2.39
N ALA A 174 -9.17 1.00 -1.64
CA ALA A 174 -9.74 -0.26 -2.11
C ALA A 174 -10.64 -0.08 -3.34
N SER A 175 -10.59 -1.03 -4.28
CA SER A 175 -11.47 -1.03 -5.47
C SER A 175 -12.92 -1.43 -5.15
N ASN A 176 -13.13 -2.20 -4.08
CA ASN A 176 -14.45 -2.50 -3.53
C ASN A 176 -14.44 -2.14 -2.03
N MET A 177 -15.32 -1.22 -1.62
CA MET A 177 -15.40 -0.75 -0.24
C MET A 177 -16.13 -1.76 0.68
N ASP A 178 -17.17 -2.42 0.19
CA ASP A 178 -17.94 -3.38 0.97
C ASP A 178 -17.14 -4.66 1.23
N GLN A 179 -16.23 -5.06 0.33
CA GLN A 179 -15.25 -6.11 0.62
C GLN A 179 -14.40 -5.78 1.86
N VAL A 180 -13.96 -4.51 2.02
CA VAL A 180 -13.24 -4.08 3.23
C VAL A 180 -14.14 -4.07 4.45
N LYS A 181 -15.34 -3.49 4.32
CA LYS A 181 -16.27 -3.33 5.45
C LYS A 181 -16.81 -4.68 5.92
N CYS A 182 -17.13 -5.60 5.01
CA CYS A 182 -17.48 -7.00 5.28
C CYS A 182 -16.33 -7.74 5.97
N LYS A 183 -15.09 -7.62 5.45
CA LYS A 183 -13.88 -8.19 6.06
C LYS A 183 -13.70 -7.74 7.53
N LEU A 184 -13.86 -6.44 7.79
CA LEU A 184 -13.73 -5.89 9.15
C LEU A 184 -14.88 -6.34 10.06
N ALA A 185 -16.11 -6.43 9.54
CA ALA A 185 -17.27 -6.91 10.26
C ALA A 185 -17.15 -8.41 10.62
N ALA A 186 -16.74 -9.26 9.67
CA ALA A 186 -16.49 -10.68 9.92
C ALA A 186 -15.39 -10.92 10.98
N LYS A 187 -14.31 -10.12 10.96
CA LYS A 187 -13.28 -10.16 12.02
C LYS A 187 -13.84 -9.79 13.39
N LYS A 188 -14.68 -8.75 13.47
CA LYS A 188 -15.34 -8.39 14.73
C LYS A 188 -16.27 -9.52 15.20
N PHE A 189 -17.06 -10.08 14.29
CA PHE A 189 -17.97 -11.19 14.58
C PHE A 189 -17.24 -12.43 15.12
N ILE A 190 -16.13 -12.84 14.50
CA ILE A 190 -15.28 -13.94 15.00
C ILE A 190 -14.78 -13.63 16.43
N ALA A 191 -14.33 -12.40 16.68
CA ALA A 191 -13.82 -11.99 18.00
C ALA A 191 -14.91 -11.87 19.07
N GLN A 192 -16.19 -11.77 18.69
CA GLN A 192 -17.33 -11.74 19.62
C GLN A 192 -17.84 -13.15 19.99
N HIS A 193 -17.71 -14.13 19.10
CA HIS A 193 -18.30 -15.47 19.25
C HIS A 193 -17.26 -16.60 19.39
N THR A 194 -15.97 -16.27 19.57
CA THR A 194 -14.89 -17.26 19.71
C THR A 194 -13.80 -16.80 20.68
N THR A 195 -13.07 -17.74 21.27
CA THR A 195 -11.92 -17.45 22.17
C THR A 195 -10.59 -17.72 21.49
N ALA A 196 -9.48 -17.22 22.05
CA ALA A 196 -8.12 -17.46 21.53
C ALA A 196 -7.84 -18.97 21.36
N ASN A 197 -8.18 -19.78 22.36
CA ASN A 197 -7.85 -21.20 22.48
C ASN A 197 -8.57 -22.11 21.46
N MET A 198 -9.66 -21.66 20.84
CA MET A 198 -10.39 -22.48 19.86
C MET A 198 -9.57 -22.73 18.58
N THR A 199 -9.60 -23.96 18.05
CA THR A 199 -9.03 -24.29 16.72
C THR A 199 -9.76 -23.55 15.60
N LYS A 200 -9.18 -23.53 14.38
CA LYS A 200 -9.84 -22.93 13.20
C LYS A 200 -11.21 -23.53 12.91
N GLU A 201 -11.41 -24.84 13.12
CA GLU A 201 -12.70 -25.49 12.89
C GLU A 201 -13.69 -25.20 14.03
N GLN A 202 -13.24 -25.21 15.29
CA GLN A 202 -14.07 -24.80 16.42
C GLN A 202 -14.57 -23.36 16.26
N LYS A 203 -13.69 -22.44 15.83
CA LYS A 203 -14.07 -21.05 15.50
C LYS A 203 -15.08 -20.98 14.35
N LEU A 204 -14.89 -21.79 13.31
CA LEU A 204 -15.80 -21.89 12.16
C LEU A 204 -17.18 -22.41 12.58
N ARG A 205 -17.23 -23.46 13.40
CA ARG A 205 -18.47 -24.08 13.91
C ARG A 205 -19.21 -23.16 14.88
N ALA A 206 -18.51 -22.53 15.83
CA ALA A 206 -19.13 -21.57 16.74
C ALA A 206 -19.80 -20.41 15.98
N CYS A 207 -19.11 -19.84 14.99
CA CYS A 207 -19.68 -18.78 14.16
C CYS A 207 -20.81 -19.29 13.23
N PHE A 208 -20.71 -20.51 12.67
CA PHE A 208 -21.79 -21.10 11.86
C PHE A 208 -23.05 -21.31 12.71
N ASN A 209 -22.93 -21.98 13.85
CA ASN A 209 -24.03 -22.25 14.76
C ASN A 209 -24.71 -20.94 15.20
N TYR A 210 -23.93 -19.88 15.47
CA TYR A 210 -24.50 -18.59 15.80
C TYR A 210 -25.21 -17.93 14.59
N ILE A 211 -24.57 -17.92 13.41
CA ILE A 211 -25.17 -17.33 12.19
C ILE A 211 -26.46 -18.04 11.81
N VAL A 212 -26.52 -19.38 11.87
CA VAL A 212 -27.71 -20.14 11.50
C VAL A 212 -28.76 -20.10 12.62
N GLY A 213 -28.38 -20.29 13.88
CA GLY A 213 -29.31 -20.36 15.02
C GLY A 213 -29.94 -19.02 15.44
N TYR A 214 -29.29 -17.88 15.18
CA TYR A 214 -29.76 -16.55 15.57
C TYR A 214 -30.02 -15.60 14.39
N ASN A 215 -30.19 -16.12 13.16
CA ASN A 215 -30.65 -15.28 12.05
C ASN A 215 -32.14 -14.93 12.18
N ARG A 216 -32.53 -13.78 11.65
CA ARG A 216 -33.93 -13.45 11.37
C ARG A 216 -34.17 -13.58 9.86
N PHE A 217 -34.83 -14.66 9.45
CA PHE A 217 -35.10 -14.89 8.04
C PHE A 217 -36.10 -13.87 7.47
N VAL A 218 -35.74 -13.22 6.36
CA VAL A 218 -36.59 -12.27 5.62
C VAL A 218 -36.39 -12.46 4.12
N GLY A 219 -37.30 -13.20 3.49
CA GLY A 219 -37.15 -13.70 2.12
C GLY A 219 -36.92 -12.64 1.04
N ASN A 220 -37.53 -11.46 1.18
CA ASN A 220 -37.43 -10.39 0.17
C ASN A 220 -36.10 -9.61 0.18
N MET A 221 -35.15 -9.91 1.08
CA MET A 221 -33.84 -9.25 1.16
C MET A 221 -32.79 -9.83 0.19
N SER A 222 -33.21 -10.17 -1.04
CA SER A 222 -32.34 -10.71 -2.10
C SER A 222 -31.51 -9.64 -2.80
N PRO A 223 -30.38 -10.01 -3.43
CA PRO A 223 -29.75 -9.20 -4.49
C PRO A 223 -30.76 -8.78 -5.55
N THR A 224 -30.62 -7.55 -6.07
CA THR A 224 -31.36 -7.14 -7.28
C THR A 224 -30.85 -7.91 -8.50
N LYS A 225 -31.58 -7.89 -9.62
CA LYS A 225 -31.18 -8.59 -10.85
C LYS A 225 -29.80 -8.09 -11.35
N GLU A 226 -29.55 -6.80 -11.20
CA GLU A 226 -28.33 -6.10 -11.59
C GLU A 226 -27.18 -6.43 -10.62
N GLU A 227 -27.45 -6.47 -9.31
CA GLU A 227 -26.46 -6.88 -8.32
C GLU A 227 -26.04 -8.34 -8.50
N PHE A 228 -27.00 -9.23 -8.81
CA PHE A 228 -26.78 -10.66 -9.01
C PHE A 228 -26.00 -10.98 -10.28
N GLN A 229 -26.02 -10.11 -11.31
CA GLN A 229 -25.11 -10.22 -12.46
C GLN A 229 -23.63 -10.00 -12.08
N THR A 230 -23.36 -9.36 -10.93
CA THR A 230 -21.99 -9.24 -10.39
C THR A 230 -21.62 -10.46 -9.53
N THR A 231 -20.33 -10.68 -9.31
CA THR A 231 -19.85 -11.60 -8.26
C THR A 231 -19.58 -10.89 -6.92
N THR A 232 -19.86 -9.59 -6.83
CA THR A 232 -19.51 -8.74 -5.69
C THR A 232 -20.64 -8.52 -4.68
N TRP A 233 -21.88 -8.90 -5.01
CA TRP A 233 -23.02 -8.76 -4.10
C TRP A 233 -22.79 -9.47 -2.76
N VAL A 234 -22.04 -10.58 -2.74
CA VAL A 234 -21.71 -11.34 -1.52
C VAL A 234 -21.10 -10.47 -0.41
N TYR A 235 -20.31 -9.44 -0.76
CA TYR A 235 -19.74 -8.54 0.24
C TYR A 235 -20.77 -7.60 0.84
N LYS A 236 -21.74 -7.11 0.04
CA LYS A 236 -22.87 -6.29 0.50
C LYS A 236 -23.78 -7.09 1.44
N TYR A 237 -24.26 -8.25 1.00
CA TYR A 237 -25.22 -9.05 1.77
C TYR A 237 -24.60 -9.72 3.01
N GLY A 238 -23.32 -10.11 2.96
CA GLY A 238 -22.58 -10.51 4.16
C GLY A 238 -22.40 -9.36 5.17
N LEU A 239 -22.08 -8.15 4.70
CA LEU A 239 -21.96 -6.95 5.53
C LEU A 239 -23.30 -6.50 6.14
N GLN A 240 -24.40 -6.69 5.41
CA GLN A 240 -25.76 -6.41 5.88
C GLN A 240 -26.09 -7.22 7.13
N MET A 241 -25.91 -8.56 7.07
CA MET A 241 -26.15 -9.46 8.21
C MET A 241 -25.41 -9.01 9.48
N PHE A 242 -24.12 -8.65 9.37
CA PHE A 242 -23.33 -8.20 10.52
C PHE A 242 -23.73 -6.81 11.07
N ARG A 243 -24.61 -6.08 10.38
CA ARG A 243 -25.06 -4.72 10.76
C ARG A 243 -26.49 -4.66 11.26
N ASN A 244 -27.36 -5.58 10.86
CA ASN A 244 -28.80 -5.56 11.16
C ASN A 244 -29.24 -6.73 12.06
N GLY A 245 -28.34 -7.26 12.89
CA GLY A 245 -28.65 -8.37 13.81
C GLY A 245 -28.95 -9.68 13.09
N LEU A 246 -28.17 -10.03 12.07
CA LEU A 246 -28.33 -11.24 11.26
C LEU A 246 -29.70 -11.35 10.56
N THR A 247 -30.25 -10.21 10.11
CA THR A 247 -31.54 -10.17 9.38
C THR A 247 -31.33 -10.24 7.87
N GLY A 248 -31.91 -11.25 7.20
CA GLY A 248 -31.76 -11.44 5.76
C GLY A 248 -32.26 -12.81 5.29
N ASN A 249 -31.90 -13.21 4.08
CA ASN A 249 -32.21 -14.54 3.55
C ASN A 249 -30.94 -15.37 3.30
N CYS A 250 -31.08 -16.54 2.65
CA CYS A 250 -29.97 -17.47 2.42
C CYS A 250 -28.77 -16.84 1.69
N TYR A 251 -28.97 -15.83 0.82
CA TYR A 251 -27.89 -15.08 0.20
C TYR A 251 -27.06 -14.28 1.23
N GLY A 252 -27.72 -13.66 2.20
CA GLY A 252 -27.08 -12.98 3.33
C GLY A 252 -26.39 -13.97 4.26
N ILE A 253 -27.09 -15.04 4.67
CA ILE A 253 -26.60 -16.08 5.57
C ILE A 253 -25.32 -16.71 5.02
N SER A 254 -25.37 -17.27 3.80
CA SER A 254 -24.21 -17.87 3.13
C SER A 254 -23.06 -16.87 2.94
N SER A 255 -23.35 -15.63 2.53
CA SER A 255 -22.33 -14.59 2.38
C SER A 255 -21.64 -14.20 3.69
N SER A 256 -22.39 -14.10 4.78
CA SER A 256 -21.82 -13.78 6.10
C SER A 256 -20.97 -14.93 6.65
N PHE A 257 -21.39 -16.19 6.46
CA PHE A 257 -20.59 -17.34 6.84
C PHE A 257 -19.33 -17.49 5.95
N ALA A 258 -19.43 -17.23 4.64
CA ALA A 258 -18.27 -17.18 3.75
C ALA A 258 -17.26 -16.09 4.18
N ALA A 259 -17.74 -14.92 4.63
CA ALA A 259 -16.86 -13.88 5.17
C ALA A 259 -16.11 -14.35 6.45
N VAL A 260 -16.79 -15.04 7.36
CA VAL A 260 -16.17 -15.67 8.53
C VAL A 260 -15.12 -16.69 8.12
N ALA A 261 -15.49 -17.63 7.25
CA ALA A 261 -14.60 -18.69 6.77
C ALA A 261 -13.34 -18.12 6.12
N LYS A 262 -13.48 -17.04 5.33
CA LYS A 262 -12.36 -16.35 4.68
C LYS A 262 -11.38 -15.75 5.69
N GLU A 263 -11.87 -15.14 6.76
CA GLU A 263 -11.01 -14.53 7.80
C GLU A 263 -10.39 -15.55 8.77
N LEU A 264 -10.96 -16.74 8.90
CA LEU A 264 -10.33 -17.89 9.56
C LEU A 264 -9.27 -18.58 8.68
N GLY A 265 -9.22 -18.24 7.38
CA GLY A 265 -8.19 -18.64 6.43
C GLY A 265 -8.58 -19.73 5.44
N TYR A 266 -9.85 -20.16 5.42
CA TYR A 266 -10.39 -21.11 4.45
C TYR A 266 -10.56 -20.45 3.06
N GLN A 267 -10.86 -21.25 2.03
CA GLN A 267 -11.22 -20.76 0.68
C GLN A 267 -12.69 -21.04 0.34
N PRO A 268 -13.64 -20.37 1.01
CA PRO A 268 -15.07 -20.58 0.78
C PRO A 268 -15.52 -20.12 -0.60
N TYR A 269 -16.48 -20.86 -1.14
CA TYR A 269 -17.28 -20.48 -2.30
C TYR A 269 -18.73 -20.31 -1.86
N VAL A 270 -19.35 -19.18 -2.18
CA VAL A 270 -20.82 -19.03 -2.11
C VAL A 270 -21.40 -19.67 -3.37
N ILE A 271 -22.31 -20.62 -3.17
CA ILE A 271 -23.06 -21.29 -4.23
C ILE A 271 -24.48 -20.76 -4.20
N THR A 272 -25.05 -20.42 -5.35
CA THR A 272 -26.47 -20.11 -5.51
C THR A 272 -27.13 -21.09 -6.47
N ILE A 273 -28.42 -21.32 -6.28
CA ILE A 273 -29.22 -22.30 -7.05
C ILE A 273 -30.52 -21.65 -7.56
N PRO A 274 -31.13 -22.12 -8.67
CA PRO A 274 -32.28 -21.46 -9.32
C PRO A 274 -33.48 -21.20 -8.41
N GLU A 275 -33.67 -22.00 -7.37
CA GLU A 275 -34.79 -21.99 -6.43
C GLU A 275 -34.74 -20.82 -5.41
N GLY A 276 -33.85 -19.84 -5.63
CA GLY A 276 -33.72 -18.66 -4.76
C GLY A 276 -32.85 -18.86 -3.51
N HIS A 277 -32.13 -19.98 -3.43
CA HIS A 277 -31.33 -20.36 -2.26
C HIS A 277 -29.82 -20.15 -2.48
N GLY A 278 -29.08 -20.03 -1.37
CA GLY A 278 -27.62 -19.88 -1.37
C GLY A 278 -26.97 -20.51 -0.14
N PHE A 279 -25.87 -21.23 -0.35
CA PHE A 279 -25.11 -21.94 0.67
C PHE A 279 -23.59 -21.80 0.44
N VAL A 280 -22.76 -22.37 1.29
CA VAL A 280 -21.28 -22.30 1.19
C VAL A 280 -20.67 -23.68 0.97
N MET A 281 -19.66 -23.74 0.11
CA MET A 281 -18.75 -24.87 -0.01
C MET A 281 -17.35 -24.48 0.46
N ILE A 282 -16.69 -25.34 1.24
CA ILE A 282 -15.27 -25.23 1.61
C ILE A 282 -14.65 -26.61 1.37
N ASP A 283 -13.61 -26.69 0.54
CA ASP A 283 -12.79 -27.89 0.34
C ASP A 283 -13.59 -29.19 0.10
N GLY A 284 -14.67 -29.09 -0.70
CA GLY A 284 -15.57 -30.19 -1.05
C GLY A 284 -16.69 -30.48 -0.03
N ARG A 285 -16.74 -29.77 1.09
CA ARG A 285 -17.72 -29.93 2.17
C ARG A 285 -18.82 -28.87 2.11
N TYR A 286 -20.03 -29.25 2.51
CA TYR A 286 -21.23 -28.42 2.48
C TYR A 286 -21.50 -27.71 3.81
N TYR A 287 -21.92 -26.44 3.71
CA TYR A 287 -22.31 -25.57 4.80
C TYR A 287 -23.58 -24.82 4.40
N ASP A 288 -24.74 -25.26 4.89
CA ASP A 288 -26.08 -24.82 4.43
C ASP A 288 -26.98 -24.55 5.64
N ASN A 289 -27.76 -23.46 5.61
CA ASN A 289 -28.70 -23.12 6.67
C ASN A 289 -30.06 -23.86 6.58
N MET A 290 -30.29 -24.62 5.51
CA MET A 290 -31.43 -25.54 5.37
C MET A 290 -31.10 -26.91 5.99
N TYR A 291 -32.09 -27.82 5.98
CA TYR A 291 -31.94 -29.23 6.40
C TYR A 291 -31.42 -29.41 7.84
N GLY A 292 -31.81 -28.52 8.76
CA GLY A 292 -31.37 -28.53 10.16
C GLY A 292 -30.00 -27.89 10.41
N GLY A 293 -29.34 -27.34 9.38
CA GLY A 293 -28.04 -26.69 9.49
C GLY A 293 -26.88 -27.65 9.18
N LEU A 294 -26.60 -27.86 7.89
CA LEU A 294 -25.47 -28.67 7.44
C LEU A 294 -24.15 -27.96 7.76
N PHE A 295 -23.23 -28.59 8.49
CA PHE A 295 -21.87 -28.10 8.73
C PHE A 295 -20.84 -29.19 8.46
N ASN A 296 -19.82 -28.90 7.64
CA ASN A 296 -18.78 -29.86 7.23
C ASN A 296 -19.38 -31.15 6.64
N ALA A 297 -20.56 -31.03 6.02
CA ALA A 297 -21.32 -32.18 5.53
C ALA A 297 -20.70 -32.77 4.26
N VAL A 298 -20.73 -34.09 4.15
CA VAL A 298 -20.21 -34.85 2.99
C VAL A 298 -21.16 -34.76 1.80
N THR A 299 -22.46 -34.72 2.08
CA THR A 299 -23.55 -34.78 1.09
C THR A 299 -24.54 -33.63 1.33
N ARG A 300 -25.35 -33.37 0.31
CA ARG A 300 -26.45 -32.40 0.26
C ARG A 300 -27.48 -32.94 -0.76
N PRO A 301 -28.79 -32.66 -0.63
CA PRO A 301 -29.74 -32.92 -1.72
C PRO A 301 -29.27 -32.32 -3.05
N ALA A 302 -29.55 -33.03 -4.16
CA ALA A 302 -29.12 -32.67 -5.50
C ALA A 302 -29.57 -31.24 -5.90
N TYR A 303 -28.77 -30.58 -6.73
CA TYR A 303 -28.97 -29.17 -7.07
C TYR A 303 -28.26 -28.79 -8.38
N TYR A 304 -28.77 -27.76 -9.05
CA TYR A 304 -28.09 -27.11 -10.17
C TYR A 304 -27.40 -25.83 -9.71
N VAL A 305 -26.19 -25.56 -10.20
CA VAL A 305 -25.44 -24.34 -9.83
C VAL A 305 -25.88 -23.19 -10.73
N LEU A 306 -26.44 -22.14 -10.13
CA LEU A 306 -26.68 -20.87 -10.81
C LEU A 306 -25.44 -19.96 -10.76
N GLN A 307 -24.77 -19.86 -9.60
CA GLN A 307 -23.45 -19.21 -9.48
C GLN A 307 -22.54 -19.94 -8.50
N LYS A 308 -21.22 -19.86 -8.74
CA LYS A 308 -20.16 -20.35 -7.85
C LYS A 308 -19.12 -19.25 -7.61
N ILE A 309 -19.37 -18.41 -6.60
CA ILE A 309 -18.61 -17.20 -6.32
C ILE A 309 -17.50 -17.52 -5.32
N LYS A 310 -16.24 -17.21 -5.66
CA LYS A 310 -15.12 -17.27 -4.70
C LYS A 310 -15.08 -16.01 -3.84
N PHE A 311 -15.15 -16.18 -2.52
CA PHE A 311 -14.97 -15.10 -1.53
C PHE A 311 -13.46 -14.84 -1.25
#